data_AF-A0A085FCB8-F1
#
_entry.id   AF-A0A085FCB8-F1
#
_cell.length_a   1.000
_cell.length_b   1.000
_cell.length_c   1.000
_cell.angle_alpha   90.00
_cell.angle_beta   90.00
_cell.angle_gamma   90.00
#
_symmetry.space_group_name_H-M   'P 1'
#
loop_
_entity.id
_entity.type
_entity.pdbx_description
1 polymer ?
#
loop_
_entity_poly.entity_id
_entity_poly.type
_entity_poly.pdbx_seq_one_letter_code
_entity_poly.pdbx_strand_id
1 'polypeptide(L)'
;MHPFGMKVSTVSTTSGAVSVTQPAAGGGALGNQVSVTFAPMPAEQITAGQTISMGFTLPDGTETQITMRAIGAADGPPGANEFVIGANAEATAGNFKTALDEKLVEVGGTTLAGASTFAASQNFFNGAGEPVLRVDQSSGNPPTSLRVATEADTVMWYSGQTPTVAAEGLGRLEIGTNGAMVTLGEKQPVSAAHGFQISGISASTASIATAPSTANPSAVTAQFTAIPAPGETVNITLTEPNGTTRTMALTAVVGKAGPGQFTIGADVNATAANFSKALTGVVTDAAILAEGNPRQSVTSQIDDSTRVNYGLQANESGTLALMRTMAAMSVETYPDSDPTATGRFDAMAERQQSALSESHNSQRGSVEILTMELGMARSSLNNTTTRHSNYKLQLENLLSSVETVSKENVAMEILALQTRLQASYQATSMISQLSLVKFM
;
A
#
# COMPACT_ATOMS: atom_id res chain seq x y z
N MET A 1 -14.79 -2.17 15.17
CA MET A 1 -13.91 -3.00 16.04
C MET A 1 -12.82 -2.11 16.60
N HIS A 2 -12.40 -2.30 17.87
CA HIS A 2 -11.30 -1.50 18.41
C HIS A 2 -9.95 -1.93 17.80
N PRO A 3 -8.96 -1.02 17.68
CA PRO A 3 -7.70 -1.30 17.00
C PRO A 3 -6.74 -2.19 17.82
N PHE A 4 -6.92 -2.29 19.13
CA PHE A 4 -6.04 -3.05 20.03
C PHE A 4 -6.38 -4.54 20.11
N GLY A 5 -5.45 -5.36 20.64
CA GLY A 5 -5.69 -6.78 20.93
C GLY A 5 -5.86 -7.67 19.69
N MET A 6 -6.19 -8.94 19.93
CA MET A 6 -6.49 -9.94 18.88
C MET A 6 -7.99 -9.93 18.58
N LYS A 7 -8.35 -10.15 17.32
CA LYS A 7 -9.75 -10.19 16.89
C LYS A 7 -10.04 -11.55 16.32
N VAL A 8 -11.08 -12.22 16.83
CA VAL A 8 -11.45 -13.55 16.33
C VAL A 8 -11.94 -13.43 14.89
N SER A 9 -11.28 -14.15 13.98
CA SER A 9 -11.58 -14.14 12.54
C SER A 9 -12.40 -15.35 12.12
N THR A 10 -12.07 -16.53 12.64
CA THR A 10 -12.70 -17.80 12.27
C THR A 10 -12.72 -18.80 13.42
N VAL A 11 -13.71 -19.68 13.43
CA VAL A 11 -13.76 -20.82 14.35
C VAL A 11 -14.15 -22.06 13.56
N SER A 12 -13.48 -23.18 13.83
CA SER A 12 -13.77 -24.47 13.21
C SER A 12 -13.54 -25.62 14.17
N THR A 13 -14.16 -26.77 13.87
CA THR A 13 -13.93 -28.01 14.59
C THR A 13 -13.92 -29.18 13.63
N THR A 14 -13.13 -30.21 13.96
CA THR A 14 -13.13 -31.49 13.23
C THR A 14 -14.14 -32.49 13.81
N SER A 15 -14.82 -32.13 14.90
CA SER A 15 -15.81 -32.98 15.56
C SER A 15 -17.23 -32.69 15.08
N GLY A 16 -18.00 -33.73 14.74
CA GLY A 16 -19.44 -33.61 14.53
C GLY A 16 -20.25 -33.41 15.83
N ALA A 17 -19.62 -33.66 16.98
CA ALA A 17 -20.22 -33.53 18.32
C ALA A 17 -20.05 -32.14 18.95
N VAL A 18 -19.34 -31.23 18.26
CA VAL A 18 -19.13 -29.85 18.69
C VAL A 18 -19.78 -28.93 17.68
N SER A 19 -20.60 -28.01 18.15
CA SER A 19 -21.14 -26.93 17.32
C SER A 19 -20.45 -25.61 17.65
N VAL A 20 -20.09 -24.86 16.61
CA VAL A 20 -19.43 -23.56 16.74
C VAL A 20 -20.21 -22.50 15.98
N THR A 21 -20.29 -21.29 16.53
CA THR A 21 -20.82 -20.13 15.81
C THR A 21 -19.68 -19.32 15.22
N GLN A 22 -19.82 -18.88 13.99
CA GLN A 22 -18.84 -17.96 13.41
C GLN A 22 -18.86 -16.60 14.12
N PRO A 23 -17.74 -15.87 14.16
CA PRO A 23 -17.68 -14.56 14.79
C PRO A 23 -18.76 -13.63 14.24
N ALA A 24 -19.67 -13.20 15.10
CA ALA A 24 -20.76 -12.29 14.76
C ALA A 24 -20.88 -11.20 15.83
N ALA A 25 -21.43 -10.04 15.48
CA ALA A 25 -21.63 -8.95 16.43
C ALA A 25 -22.44 -9.42 17.65
N GLY A 26 -21.85 -9.35 18.84
CA GLY A 26 -22.47 -9.78 20.08
C GLY A 26 -23.14 -8.65 20.86
N GLY A 27 -23.90 -9.00 21.89
CA GLY A 27 -24.56 -8.02 22.79
C GLY A 27 -23.64 -7.42 23.88
N GLY A 28 -22.36 -7.82 23.94
CA GLY A 28 -21.39 -7.33 24.90
C GLY A 28 -20.71 -6.01 24.48
N ALA A 29 -20.13 -5.29 25.45
CA ALA A 29 -19.51 -3.99 25.23
C ALA A 29 -18.28 -4.01 24.28
N LEU A 30 -17.71 -5.19 23.98
CA LEU A 30 -16.55 -5.35 23.13
C LEU A 30 -16.67 -6.60 22.25
N GLY A 31 -16.84 -6.39 20.94
CA GLY A 31 -16.41 -7.34 19.91
C GLY A 31 -17.42 -8.37 19.40
N ASN A 32 -16.93 -9.17 18.45
CA ASN A 32 -17.65 -10.33 17.93
C ASN A 32 -17.69 -11.44 18.98
N GLN A 33 -18.82 -12.13 19.09
CA GLN A 33 -18.98 -13.29 19.95
C GLN A 33 -18.89 -14.58 19.15
N VAL A 34 -18.38 -15.60 19.83
CA VAL A 34 -18.29 -16.98 19.38
C VAL A 34 -18.78 -17.84 20.52
N SER A 35 -19.50 -18.91 20.18
CA SER A 35 -19.88 -19.97 21.10
C SER A 35 -19.31 -21.29 20.60
N VAL A 36 -18.84 -22.10 21.53
CA VAL A 36 -18.42 -23.48 21.33
C VAL A 36 -19.30 -24.33 22.24
N THR A 37 -20.14 -25.18 21.65
CA THR A 37 -21.10 -25.99 22.40
C THR A 37 -20.77 -27.47 22.19
N PHE A 38 -20.50 -28.15 23.30
CA PHE A 38 -20.32 -29.59 23.36
C PHE A 38 -21.69 -30.28 23.50
N ALA A 39 -21.96 -31.30 22.68
CA ALA A 39 -23.24 -31.99 22.72
C ALA A 39 -23.47 -32.66 24.09
N PRO A 40 -24.66 -32.54 24.72
CA PRO A 40 -24.97 -33.25 25.95
C PRO A 40 -25.28 -34.73 25.68
N MET A 41 -25.07 -35.60 26.68
CA MET A 41 -25.53 -37.00 26.60
C MET A 41 -27.05 -37.08 26.40
N PRO A 42 -27.58 -38.02 25.58
CA PRO A 42 -26.91 -39.20 25.01
C PRO A 42 -26.30 -38.99 23.61
N ALA A 43 -26.19 -37.75 23.12
CA ALA A 43 -25.58 -37.50 21.82
C ALA A 43 -24.09 -37.90 21.81
N GLU A 44 -23.57 -38.20 20.63
CA GLU A 44 -22.15 -38.51 20.43
C GLU A 44 -21.29 -37.37 21.02
N GLN A 45 -20.24 -37.76 21.76
CA GLN A 45 -19.32 -36.82 22.40
C GLN A 45 -18.09 -36.61 21.52
N ILE A 46 -17.38 -35.51 21.74
CA ILE A 46 -16.06 -35.32 21.15
C ILE A 46 -15.13 -36.47 21.56
N THR A 47 -14.33 -36.97 20.62
CA THR A 47 -13.40 -38.09 20.83
C THR A 47 -11.95 -37.62 20.83
N ALA A 48 -11.06 -38.41 21.45
CA ALA A 48 -9.64 -38.09 21.52
C ALA A 48 -9.03 -37.92 20.11
N GLY A 49 -8.19 -36.91 19.95
CA GLY A 49 -7.58 -36.53 18.67
C GLY A 49 -8.38 -35.51 17.85
N GLN A 50 -9.67 -35.29 18.15
CA GLN A 50 -10.45 -34.22 17.52
C GLN A 50 -9.99 -32.85 18.01
N THR A 51 -10.18 -31.83 17.17
CA THR A 51 -9.63 -30.49 17.37
C THR A 51 -10.68 -29.39 17.23
N ILE A 52 -10.42 -28.28 17.93
CA ILE A 52 -11.14 -27.02 17.81
C ILE A 52 -10.10 -25.95 17.50
N SER A 53 -10.27 -25.23 16.39
CA SER A 53 -9.33 -24.22 15.92
C SER A 53 -9.99 -22.84 15.89
N MET A 54 -9.26 -21.83 16.33
CA MET A 54 -9.67 -20.43 16.33
C MET A 54 -8.60 -19.58 15.64
N GLY A 55 -8.99 -18.91 14.57
CA GLY A 55 -8.16 -17.92 13.88
C GLY A 55 -8.35 -16.54 14.50
N PHE A 56 -7.26 -15.77 14.55
CA PHE A 56 -7.23 -14.42 15.07
C PHE A 56 -6.48 -13.51 14.11
N THR A 57 -7.02 -12.32 13.88
CA THR A 57 -6.31 -11.20 13.24
C THR A 57 -5.65 -10.35 14.32
N LEU A 58 -4.35 -10.12 14.17
CA LEU A 58 -3.50 -9.37 15.10
C LEU A 58 -3.49 -7.86 14.75
N PRO A 59 -3.02 -6.98 15.66
CA PRO A 59 -3.02 -5.53 15.45
C PRO A 59 -2.21 -5.05 14.25
N ASP A 60 -1.19 -5.80 13.85
CA ASP A 60 -0.31 -5.51 12.71
C ASP A 60 -0.86 -6.05 11.38
N GLY A 61 -2.06 -6.64 11.38
CA GLY A 61 -2.69 -7.26 10.21
C GLY A 61 -2.30 -8.71 9.95
N THR A 62 -1.32 -9.27 10.69
CA THR A 62 -0.97 -10.69 10.60
C THR A 62 -2.07 -11.57 11.22
N GLU A 63 -2.09 -12.86 10.86
CA GLU A 63 -3.01 -13.82 11.46
C GLU A 63 -2.27 -14.85 12.31
N THR A 64 -2.94 -15.33 13.36
CA THR A 64 -2.48 -16.46 14.17
C THR A 64 -3.63 -17.43 14.42
N GLN A 65 -3.31 -18.69 14.69
CA GLN A 65 -4.30 -19.73 14.95
C GLN A 65 -3.97 -20.46 16.24
N ILE A 66 -4.98 -20.62 17.10
CA ILE A 66 -4.94 -21.50 18.26
C ILE A 66 -5.70 -22.77 17.90
N THR A 67 -5.06 -23.92 18.03
CA THR A 67 -5.69 -25.23 17.80
C THR A 67 -5.60 -26.06 19.06
N MET A 68 -6.75 -26.40 19.64
CA MET A 68 -6.85 -27.21 20.85
C MET A 68 -7.24 -28.64 20.51
N ARG A 69 -6.49 -29.63 21.00
CA ARG A 69 -6.75 -31.06 20.79
C ARG A 69 -7.42 -31.69 22.00
N ALA A 70 -8.49 -32.45 21.77
CA ALA A 70 -9.14 -33.23 22.81
C ALA A 70 -8.32 -34.50 23.10
N ILE A 71 -8.14 -34.83 24.38
CA ILE A 71 -7.50 -36.07 24.84
C ILE A 71 -8.42 -36.86 25.76
N GLY A 72 -8.23 -38.18 25.82
CA GLY A 72 -9.01 -39.04 26.71
C GLY A 72 -8.73 -38.74 28.19
N ALA A 73 -9.70 -39.02 29.07
CA ALA A 73 -9.53 -38.85 30.52
C ALA A 73 -8.36 -39.67 31.08
N ALA A 74 -8.03 -40.80 30.47
CA ALA A 74 -6.91 -41.66 30.86
C ALA A 74 -5.54 -41.11 30.43
N ASP A 75 -5.50 -40.17 29.49
CA ASP A 75 -4.27 -39.61 28.91
C ASP A 75 -3.85 -38.31 29.61
N GLY A 76 -4.57 -37.90 30.67
CA GLY A 76 -4.23 -36.70 31.44
C GLY A 76 -2.97 -36.86 32.29
N PRO A 77 -2.32 -35.75 32.71
CA PRO A 77 -2.75 -34.35 32.54
C PRO A 77 -2.54 -33.80 31.11
N PRO A 78 -3.29 -32.77 30.68
CA PRO A 78 -3.16 -32.22 29.34
C PRO A 78 -1.81 -31.52 29.15
N GLY A 79 -1.20 -31.71 27.97
CA GLY A 79 -0.06 -30.93 27.52
C GLY A 79 -0.46 -29.57 26.95
N ALA A 80 0.53 -28.85 26.41
CA ALA A 80 0.28 -27.58 25.73
C ALA A 80 -0.68 -27.76 24.53
N ASN A 81 -1.71 -26.91 24.47
CA ASN A 81 -2.78 -26.97 23.45
C ASN A 81 -3.68 -28.21 23.52
N GLU A 82 -3.78 -28.87 24.67
CA GLU A 82 -4.67 -30.01 24.88
C GLU A 82 -5.73 -29.71 25.95
N PHE A 83 -6.87 -30.38 25.86
CA PHE A 83 -7.88 -30.38 26.91
C PHE A 83 -8.43 -31.78 27.11
N VAL A 84 -8.68 -32.13 28.37
CA VAL A 84 -9.19 -33.45 28.75
C VAL A 84 -10.70 -33.50 28.53
N ILE A 85 -11.17 -34.58 27.89
CA ILE A 85 -12.61 -34.89 27.78
C ILE A 85 -13.15 -35.26 29.16
N GLY A 86 -14.10 -34.46 29.67
CA GLY A 86 -14.70 -34.62 30.98
C GLY A 86 -15.80 -35.69 31.01
N ALA A 87 -16.29 -35.99 32.22
CA ALA A 87 -17.34 -36.99 32.43
C ALA A 87 -18.69 -36.62 31.76
N ASN A 88 -18.90 -35.34 31.49
CA ASN A 88 -20.07 -34.81 30.80
C ASN A 88 -19.69 -33.54 30.00
N ALA A 89 -20.63 -33.02 29.21
CA ALA A 89 -20.40 -31.86 28.34
C ALA A 89 -19.96 -30.60 29.11
N GLU A 90 -20.48 -30.37 30.32
CA GLU A 90 -20.11 -29.24 31.16
C GLU A 90 -18.66 -29.35 31.67
N ALA A 91 -18.24 -30.54 32.11
CA ALA A 91 -16.86 -30.80 32.52
C ALA A 91 -15.89 -30.65 31.35
N THR A 92 -16.25 -31.14 30.15
CA THR A 92 -15.44 -30.95 28.93
C THR A 92 -15.33 -29.48 28.55
N ALA A 93 -16.44 -28.72 28.62
CA ALA A 93 -16.44 -27.29 28.36
C ALA A 93 -15.58 -26.52 29.37
N GLY A 94 -15.65 -26.89 30.65
CA GLY A 94 -14.80 -26.33 31.72
C GLY A 94 -13.31 -26.58 31.46
N ASN A 95 -12.94 -27.82 31.11
CA ASN A 95 -11.55 -28.19 30.79
C ASN A 95 -11.05 -27.45 29.54
N PHE A 96 -11.88 -27.37 28.49
CA PHE A 96 -11.56 -26.61 27.28
C PHE A 96 -11.36 -25.12 27.57
N LYS A 97 -12.25 -24.51 28.37
CA LYS A 97 -12.14 -23.11 28.78
C LYS A 97 -10.83 -22.83 29.50
N THR A 98 -10.47 -23.65 30.50
CA THR A 98 -9.22 -23.48 31.25
C THR A 98 -8.00 -23.56 30.34
N ALA A 99 -7.93 -24.59 29.49
CA ALA A 99 -6.82 -24.77 28.56
C ALA A 99 -6.73 -23.63 27.52
N LEU A 100 -7.88 -23.14 27.05
CA LEU A 100 -7.94 -21.99 26.14
C LEU A 100 -7.50 -20.70 26.82
N ASP A 101 -7.95 -20.44 28.06
CA ASP A 101 -7.57 -19.25 28.84
C ASP A 101 -6.05 -19.20 29.05
N GLU A 102 -5.44 -20.32 29.45
CA GLU A 102 -3.98 -20.45 29.58
C GLU A 102 -3.27 -20.16 28.25
N LYS A 103 -3.77 -20.73 27.14
CA LYS A 103 -3.17 -20.51 25.83
C LYS A 103 -3.30 -19.06 25.35
N LEU A 104 -4.44 -18.41 25.62
CA LEU A 104 -4.65 -17.00 25.27
C LEU A 104 -3.70 -16.08 26.06
N VAL A 105 -3.39 -16.39 27.32
CA VAL A 105 -2.39 -15.66 28.11
C VAL A 105 -0.99 -15.82 27.50
N GLU A 106 -0.61 -17.04 27.12
CA GLU A 106 0.68 -17.32 26.46
C GLU A 106 0.83 -16.56 25.14
N VAL A 107 -0.18 -16.63 24.25
CA VAL A 107 -0.20 -15.90 22.97
C VAL A 107 -0.18 -14.38 23.22
N GLY A 108 -0.84 -13.93 24.28
CA GLY A 108 -0.83 -12.54 24.75
C GLY A 108 0.58 -12.02 25.04
N GLY A 109 1.40 -12.81 25.75
CA GLY A 109 2.77 -12.44 26.13
C GLY A 109 3.82 -12.61 25.02
N THR A 110 3.48 -13.33 23.94
CA THR A 110 4.40 -13.69 22.85
C THR A 110 3.99 -13.03 21.53
N THR A 111 3.19 -13.71 20.72
CA THR A 111 2.82 -13.29 19.36
C THR A 111 2.05 -11.96 19.36
N LEU A 112 1.10 -11.76 20.28
CA LEU A 112 0.35 -10.52 20.37
C LEU A 112 1.23 -9.34 20.81
N ALA A 113 2.15 -9.56 21.75
CA ALA A 113 3.08 -8.52 22.19
C ALA A 113 3.94 -8.03 21.00
N GLY A 114 4.57 -8.96 20.27
CA GLY A 114 5.33 -8.61 19.07
C GLY A 114 4.49 -7.89 17.99
N ALA A 115 3.29 -8.40 17.72
CA ALA A 115 2.36 -7.76 16.79
C ALA A 115 1.94 -6.35 17.23
N SER A 116 1.77 -6.13 18.53
CA SER A 116 1.42 -4.82 19.07
C SER A 116 2.55 -3.80 18.89
N THR A 117 3.80 -4.23 19.08
CA THR A 117 4.99 -3.39 18.86
C THR A 117 5.17 -3.04 17.38
N PHE A 118 4.96 -4.00 16.48
CA PHE A 118 4.94 -3.73 15.04
C PHE A 118 3.79 -2.81 14.64
N ALA A 119 2.59 -2.99 15.20
CA ALA A 119 1.46 -2.09 14.95
C ALA A 119 1.74 -0.66 15.45
N ALA A 120 2.38 -0.50 16.61
CA ALA A 120 2.80 0.81 17.11
C ALA A 120 3.83 1.46 16.17
N SER A 121 4.80 0.69 15.68
CA SER A 121 5.78 1.15 14.70
C SER A 121 5.11 1.58 13.38
N GLN A 122 4.17 0.79 12.86
CA GLN A 122 3.40 1.12 11.65
C GLN A 122 2.56 2.40 11.82
N ASN A 123 1.95 2.56 12.99
CA ASN A 123 1.15 3.75 13.32
C ASN A 123 1.99 5.03 13.43
N PHE A 124 3.26 4.92 13.85
CA PHE A 124 4.17 6.07 13.95
C PHE A 124 4.86 6.38 12.62
N PHE A 125 5.47 5.38 11.98
CA PHE A 125 6.07 5.49 10.66
C PHE A 125 4.99 5.27 9.61
N ASN A 126 4.15 6.28 9.37
CA ASN A 126 3.05 6.23 8.40
C ASN A 126 3.54 6.18 6.95
N GLY A 127 2.91 5.35 6.13
CA GLY A 127 3.15 5.30 4.69
C GLY A 127 2.47 6.44 3.93
N ALA A 128 2.59 6.39 2.60
CA ALA A 128 1.91 7.32 1.71
C ALA A 128 0.39 7.29 1.96
N GLY A 129 -0.22 8.44 2.22
CA GLY A 129 -1.67 8.55 2.44
C GLY A 129 -2.18 7.90 3.73
N GLU A 130 -1.29 7.50 4.64
CA GLU A 130 -1.62 7.07 6.00
C GLU A 130 -1.36 8.20 6.99
N PRO A 131 -2.22 8.43 8.00
CA PRO A 131 -1.92 9.38 9.09
C PRO A 131 -1.02 8.74 10.16
N VAL A 132 -0.24 9.56 10.87
CA VAL A 132 0.35 9.15 12.15
C VAL A 132 -0.76 9.00 13.19
N LEU A 133 -0.77 7.91 13.95
CA LEU A 133 -1.82 7.60 14.92
C LEU A 133 -1.30 7.62 16.36
N ARG A 134 -2.14 8.08 17.29
CA ARG A 134 -1.93 7.99 18.74
C ARG A 134 -3.08 7.26 19.41
N VAL A 135 -2.81 6.69 20.58
CA VAL A 135 -3.84 6.25 21.53
C VAL A 135 -4.74 7.42 21.90
N ASP A 136 -6.05 7.23 21.75
CA ASP A 136 -7.03 8.23 22.13
C ASP A 136 -7.40 8.07 23.61
N GLN A 137 -6.73 8.84 24.46
CA GLN A 137 -6.96 8.84 25.90
C GLN A 137 -8.37 9.29 26.31
N SER A 138 -9.15 9.88 25.39
CA SER A 138 -10.54 10.29 25.66
C SER A 138 -11.55 9.15 25.50
N SER A 139 -11.13 8.01 24.93
CA SER A 139 -11.98 6.86 24.60
C SER A 139 -12.28 5.90 25.77
N GLY A 140 -11.87 6.27 26.98
CA GLY A 140 -12.09 5.51 28.20
C GLY A 140 -10.79 5.08 28.89
N ASN A 141 -10.94 4.28 29.95
CA ASN A 141 -9.83 3.70 30.71
C ASN A 141 -10.09 2.20 30.94
N PRO A 142 -9.39 1.28 30.24
CA PRO A 142 -8.32 1.56 29.28
C PRO A 142 -8.85 2.21 27.98
N PRO A 143 -8.00 2.95 27.23
CA PRO A 143 -8.36 3.48 25.92
C PRO A 143 -8.79 2.39 24.94
N THR A 144 -9.81 2.68 24.12
CA THR A 144 -10.41 1.74 23.16
C THR A 144 -10.33 2.21 21.71
N SER A 145 -9.82 3.42 21.43
CA SER A 145 -9.64 3.93 20.06
C SER A 145 -8.26 4.56 19.83
N LEU A 146 -7.98 4.78 18.55
CA LEU A 146 -6.87 5.60 18.07
C LEU A 146 -7.43 6.92 17.55
N ARG A 147 -6.62 7.97 17.59
CA ARG A 147 -6.88 9.26 16.95
C ARG A 147 -5.72 9.63 16.03
N VAL A 148 -6.01 10.47 15.03
CA VAL A 148 -4.98 11.08 14.20
C VAL A 148 -4.11 12.00 15.08
N ALA A 149 -2.80 11.88 14.93
CA ALA A 149 -1.81 12.72 15.60
C ALA A 149 -1.80 14.14 15.02
N THR A 150 -1.27 15.09 15.78
CA THR A 150 -1.05 16.47 15.31
C THR A 150 0.41 16.86 15.51
N GLU A 151 0.91 17.80 14.71
CA GLU A 151 2.29 18.29 14.87
C GLU A 151 2.53 18.92 16.26
N ALA A 152 1.47 19.34 16.95
CA ALA A 152 1.55 19.89 18.30
C ALA A 152 1.82 18.83 19.38
N ASP A 153 1.45 17.56 19.15
CA ASP A 153 1.57 16.50 20.15
C ASP A 153 2.50 15.34 19.74
N THR A 154 2.91 15.30 18.47
CA THR A 154 3.70 14.20 17.90
C THR A 154 4.72 14.72 16.91
N VAL A 155 5.94 14.19 17.02
CA VAL A 155 6.95 14.39 15.98
C VAL A 155 6.49 13.66 14.72
N MET A 156 6.28 14.41 13.64
CA MET A 156 6.04 13.82 12.33
C MET A 156 7.36 13.33 11.77
N TRP A 157 7.50 12.01 11.60
CA TRP A 157 8.75 11.40 11.13
C TRP A 157 9.07 11.80 9.68
N TYR A 158 8.05 12.12 8.89
CA TYR A 158 8.17 12.49 7.49
C TYR A 158 7.17 13.58 7.10
N SER A 159 7.68 14.63 6.46
CA SER A 159 6.92 15.79 5.95
C SER A 159 7.12 16.03 4.45
N GLY A 160 7.81 15.13 3.76
CA GLY A 160 8.17 15.29 2.35
C GLY A 160 7.03 14.97 1.37
N GLN A 161 5.82 14.69 1.85
CA GLN A 161 4.67 14.34 1.03
C GLN A 161 3.45 15.19 1.41
N THR A 162 2.69 15.59 0.39
CA THR A 162 1.39 16.25 0.55
C THR A 162 0.29 15.26 0.92
N PRO A 163 -0.83 15.73 1.52
CA PRO A 163 -2.05 14.95 1.68
C PRO A 163 -2.37 14.09 0.45
N THR A 164 -2.57 12.78 0.63
CA THR A 164 -2.75 11.83 -0.48
C THR A 164 -3.54 10.59 -0.05
N VAL A 165 -3.84 9.72 -1.02
CA VAL A 165 -4.48 8.43 -0.82
C VAL A 165 -3.42 7.34 -0.92
N ALA A 166 -3.43 6.36 -0.02
CA ALA A 166 -2.54 5.20 -0.08
C ALA A 166 -2.90 4.33 -1.30
N ALA A 167 -1.95 4.05 -2.20
CA ALA A 167 -2.15 3.15 -3.33
C ALA A 167 -2.33 1.69 -2.90
N GLU A 168 -1.75 1.32 -1.76
CA GLU A 168 -1.93 -0.01 -1.19
C GLU A 168 -3.29 -0.13 -0.50
N GLY A 169 -3.98 -1.23 -0.79
CA GLY A 169 -5.31 -1.52 -0.24
C GLY A 169 -6.43 -0.70 -0.90
N LEU A 170 -7.27 -0.09 -0.06
CA LEU A 170 -8.52 0.58 -0.47
C LEU A 170 -8.50 2.09 -0.19
N GLY A 171 -7.31 2.72 -0.10
CA GLY A 171 -7.21 4.16 0.15
C GLY A 171 -7.83 4.60 1.47
N ARG A 172 -7.67 3.78 2.52
CA ARG A 172 -8.31 3.94 3.85
C ARG A 172 -9.83 3.81 3.86
N LEU A 173 -10.36 2.98 2.98
CA LEU A 173 -11.73 2.48 3.03
C LEU A 173 -11.75 1.01 3.46
N GLU A 174 -12.90 0.54 3.92
CA GLU A 174 -13.16 -0.86 4.27
C GLU A 174 -14.44 -1.31 3.59
N ILE A 175 -14.44 -2.52 3.02
CA ILE A 175 -15.61 -3.12 2.38
C ILE A 175 -16.08 -4.28 3.24
N GLY A 176 -17.32 -4.21 3.70
CA GLY A 176 -18.02 -5.28 4.40
C GLY A 176 -19.13 -5.88 3.55
N THR A 177 -19.39 -7.17 3.70
CA THR A 177 -20.54 -7.84 3.08
C THR A 177 -21.29 -8.65 4.13
N ASN A 178 -22.60 -8.45 4.22
CA ASN A 178 -23.49 -9.19 5.12
C ASN A 178 -24.74 -9.62 4.36
N GLY A 179 -24.78 -10.89 3.95
CA GLY A 179 -25.82 -11.39 3.03
C GLY A 179 -25.84 -10.58 1.73
N ALA A 180 -26.99 -10.00 1.41
CA ALA A 180 -27.21 -9.18 0.22
C ALA A 180 -26.82 -7.70 0.39
N MET A 181 -26.25 -7.31 1.54
CA MET A 181 -25.77 -5.95 1.81
C MET A 181 -24.27 -5.84 1.60
N VAL A 182 -23.83 -4.85 0.83
CA VAL A 182 -22.41 -4.44 0.74
C VAL A 182 -22.28 -3.04 1.30
N THR A 183 -21.34 -2.84 2.23
CA THR A 183 -21.05 -1.55 2.84
C THR A 183 -19.63 -1.15 2.50
N LEU A 184 -19.44 0.07 2.00
CA LEU A 184 -18.15 0.74 1.90
C LEU A 184 -18.11 1.79 3.01
N GLY A 185 -17.16 1.68 3.93
CA GLY A 185 -16.99 2.61 5.05
C GLY A 185 -15.60 3.23 5.08
N GLU A 186 -15.48 4.42 5.64
CA GLU A 186 -14.18 5.03 5.94
C GLU A 186 -13.51 4.32 7.13
N LYS A 187 -12.23 4.01 7.01
CA LYS A 187 -11.47 3.39 8.10
C LYS A 187 -11.20 4.41 9.20
N GLN A 188 -11.59 4.09 10.43
CA GLN A 188 -11.28 4.92 11.58
C GLN A 188 -9.79 4.82 12.00
N PRO A 189 -9.21 5.91 12.54
CA PRO A 189 -9.81 7.24 12.66
C PRO A 189 -9.84 7.99 11.32
N VAL A 190 -10.95 8.64 10.99
CA VAL A 190 -11.10 9.34 9.69
C VAL A 190 -10.16 10.54 9.61
N SER A 191 -9.66 10.83 8.42
CA SER A 191 -8.83 12.00 8.15
C SER A 191 -9.19 12.60 6.79
N ALA A 192 -9.34 13.92 6.72
CA ALA A 192 -9.52 14.64 5.46
C ALA A 192 -8.21 14.77 4.66
N ALA A 193 -7.06 14.62 5.32
CA ALA A 193 -5.74 14.76 4.69
C ALA A 193 -5.15 13.42 4.22
N HIS A 194 -5.73 12.29 4.65
CA HIS A 194 -5.15 10.97 4.42
C HIS A 194 -6.24 9.99 4.01
N GLY A 195 -6.19 9.50 2.76
CA GLY A 195 -7.16 8.56 2.20
C GLY A 195 -8.38 9.21 1.53
N PHE A 196 -9.28 8.38 1.03
CA PHE A 196 -10.54 8.82 0.41
C PHE A 196 -11.57 9.23 1.46
N GLN A 197 -12.40 10.22 1.12
CA GLN A 197 -13.66 10.49 1.79
C GLN A 197 -14.84 10.02 0.94
N ILE A 198 -15.86 9.43 1.57
CA ILE A 198 -17.03 8.94 0.86
C ILE A 198 -18.03 10.10 0.70
N SER A 199 -18.33 10.46 -0.55
CA SER A 199 -19.21 11.60 -0.88
C SER A 199 -20.65 11.18 -1.18
N GLY A 200 -20.85 9.97 -1.72
CA GLY A 200 -22.20 9.49 -1.97
C GLY A 200 -22.26 8.18 -2.76
N ILE A 201 -23.48 7.68 -2.88
CA ILE A 201 -23.82 6.50 -3.67
C ILE A 201 -25.15 6.72 -4.39
N SER A 202 -25.32 6.14 -5.57
CA SER A 202 -26.60 6.07 -6.29
C SER A 202 -26.68 4.78 -7.10
N ALA A 203 -27.90 4.33 -7.40
CA ALA A 203 -28.15 3.20 -8.30
C ALA A 203 -29.15 3.60 -9.39
N SER A 204 -29.03 3.00 -10.58
CA SER A 204 -29.94 3.26 -11.71
C SER A 204 -31.26 2.46 -11.63
N THR A 205 -31.48 1.73 -10.54
CA THR A 205 -32.56 0.73 -10.40
C THR A 205 -33.08 0.68 -8.97
N ALA A 206 -34.31 0.17 -8.80
CA ALA A 206 -34.89 -0.14 -7.49
C ALA A 206 -34.44 -1.50 -6.93
N SER A 207 -33.87 -2.39 -7.76
CA SER A 207 -33.34 -3.70 -7.36
C SER A 207 -32.13 -3.57 -6.41
N ILE A 208 -31.51 -2.40 -6.37
CA ILE A 208 -30.38 -2.05 -5.52
C ILE A 208 -30.78 -0.82 -4.70
N ALA A 209 -31.12 -1.03 -3.44
CA ALA A 209 -31.38 0.06 -2.52
C ALA A 209 -30.06 0.62 -2.00
N THR A 210 -29.85 1.93 -2.10
CA THR A 210 -28.63 2.59 -1.64
C THR A 210 -28.91 3.47 -0.43
N ALA A 211 -28.09 3.40 0.61
CA ALA A 211 -28.20 4.30 1.77
C ALA A 211 -26.84 4.90 2.15
N PRO A 212 -26.69 6.25 2.09
CA PRO A 212 -25.53 6.93 2.66
C PRO A 212 -25.70 7.15 4.17
N SER A 213 -24.60 7.08 4.90
CA SER A 213 -24.44 7.49 6.29
C SER A 213 -23.39 8.59 6.33
N THR A 214 -23.79 9.78 6.77
CA THR A 214 -22.88 10.92 7.00
C THR A 214 -22.36 10.96 8.43
N ALA A 215 -22.43 9.83 9.15
CA ALA A 215 -21.76 9.70 10.46
C ALA A 215 -20.23 9.82 10.28
N ASN A 216 -19.49 9.99 11.37
CA ASN A 216 -18.04 9.83 11.35
C ASN A 216 -17.72 8.48 12.03
N PRO A 217 -17.39 7.42 11.28
CA PRO A 217 -16.97 7.41 9.88
C PRO A 217 -18.13 7.41 8.87
N SER A 218 -17.92 8.01 7.70
CA SER A 218 -18.93 7.99 6.64
C SER A 218 -18.99 6.60 6.02
N ALA A 219 -20.18 6.19 5.57
CA ALA A 219 -20.35 4.91 4.90
C ALA A 219 -21.46 4.99 3.85
N VAL A 220 -21.37 4.13 2.84
CA VAL A 220 -22.44 3.92 1.86
C VAL A 220 -22.76 2.45 1.76
N THR A 221 -24.04 2.13 1.67
CA THR A 221 -24.50 0.76 1.51
C THR A 221 -25.19 0.56 0.17
N ALA A 222 -24.97 -0.60 -0.44
CA ALA A 222 -25.73 -1.13 -1.56
C ALA A 222 -26.38 -2.44 -1.10
N GLN A 223 -27.70 -2.41 -0.94
CA GLN A 223 -28.52 -3.56 -0.58
C GLN A 223 -29.20 -4.11 -1.84
N PHE A 224 -28.85 -5.33 -2.22
CA PHE A 224 -29.54 -6.04 -3.30
C PHE A 224 -30.87 -6.58 -2.77
N THR A 225 -31.98 -5.95 -3.17
CA THR A 225 -33.34 -6.33 -2.76
C THR A 225 -33.97 -7.30 -3.76
N ALA A 226 -33.48 -7.30 -5.00
CA ALA A 226 -33.80 -8.24 -6.06
C ALA A 226 -32.56 -8.47 -6.94
N ILE A 227 -32.60 -9.49 -7.80
CA ILE A 227 -31.53 -9.74 -8.78
C ILE A 227 -31.58 -8.60 -9.82
N PRO A 228 -30.49 -7.83 -10.00
CA PRO A 228 -30.47 -6.73 -10.95
C PRO A 228 -30.51 -7.21 -12.40
N ALA A 229 -31.06 -6.38 -13.28
CA ALA A 229 -31.03 -6.62 -14.72
C ALA A 229 -29.65 -6.26 -15.31
N PRO A 230 -29.23 -6.90 -16.42
CA PRO A 230 -27.98 -6.55 -17.09
C PRO A 230 -28.01 -5.08 -17.56
N GLY A 231 -26.92 -4.34 -17.32
CA GLY A 231 -26.79 -2.92 -17.65
C GLY A 231 -27.18 -1.97 -16.52
N GLU A 232 -27.76 -2.45 -15.41
CA GLU A 232 -28.02 -1.61 -14.23
C GLU A 232 -26.71 -1.20 -13.56
N THR A 233 -26.64 0.04 -13.06
CA THR A 233 -25.40 0.62 -12.54
C THR A 233 -25.52 1.08 -11.08
N VAL A 234 -24.40 1.03 -10.38
CA VAL A 234 -24.19 1.66 -9.07
C VAL A 234 -23.03 2.64 -9.22
N ASN A 235 -23.25 3.90 -8.86
CA ASN A 235 -22.23 4.93 -8.86
C ASN A 235 -21.85 5.29 -7.43
N ILE A 236 -20.56 5.24 -7.11
CA ILE A 236 -20.00 5.67 -5.82
C ILE A 236 -19.08 6.85 -6.07
N THR A 237 -19.25 7.92 -5.31
CA THR A 237 -18.42 9.12 -5.42
C THR A 237 -17.50 9.21 -4.21
N LEU A 238 -16.20 9.29 -4.48
CA LEU A 238 -15.13 9.48 -3.50
C LEU A 238 -14.48 10.84 -3.71
N THR A 239 -13.96 11.45 -2.65
CA THR A 239 -13.18 12.68 -2.70
C THR A 239 -11.77 12.41 -2.20
N GLU A 240 -10.77 12.85 -2.96
CA GLU A 240 -9.36 12.83 -2.58
C GLU A 240 -9.01 14.00 -1.63
N PRO A 241 -7.91 13.94 -0.87
CA PRO A 241 -7.48 15.03 0.01
C PRO A 241 -7.23 16.38 -0.71
N ASN A 242 -6.93 16.34 -2.02
CA ASN A 242 -6.74 17.54 -2.84
C ASN A 242 -8.08 18.16 -3.32
N GLY A 243 -9.23 17.56 -2.97
CA GLY A 243 -10.56 17.99 -3.39
C GLY A 243 -11.05 17.38 -4.71
N THR A 244 -10.23 16.59 -5.41
CA THR A 244 -10.61 15.90 -6.64
C THR A 244 -11.65 14.84 -6.33
N THR A 245 -12.78 14.89 -7.03
CA THR A 245 -13.84 13.89 -6.91
C THR A 245 -13.68 12.80 -7.96
N ARG A 246 -13.85 11.54 -7.55
CA ARG A 246 -13.89 10.37 -8.43
C ARG A 246 -15.26 9.73 -8.35
N THR A 247 -15.91 9.52 -9.49
CA THR A 247 -17.13 8.71 -9.55
C THR A 247 -16.81 7.38 -10.19
N MET A 248 -17.10 6.31 -9.47
CA MET A 248 -16.85 4.94 -9.84
C MET A 248 -18.18 4.30 -10.22
N ALA A 249 -18.31 3.92 -11.49
CA ALA A 249 -19.51 3.24 -11.99
C ALA A 249 -19.25 1.73 -12.04
N LEU A 250 -20.12 0.95 -11.40
CA LEU A 250 -20.15 -0.51 -11.48
C LEU A 250 -21.40 -0.96 -12.21
N THR A 251 -21.25 -1.72 -13.30
CA THR A 251 -22.38 -2.20 -14.13
C THR A 251 -22.63 -3.69 -13.95
N ALA A 252 -23.89 -4.08 -13.76
CA ALA A 252 -24.32 -5.47 -13.68
C ALA A 252 -24.24 -6.15 -15.05
N VAL A 253 -23.61 -7.32 -15.15
CA VAL A 253 -23.50 -8.06 -16.41
C VAL A 253 -23.77 -9.55 -16.25
N VAL A 254 -24.20 -10.19 -17.34
CA VAL A 254 -24.29 -11.65 -17.42
C VAL A 254 -22.93 -12.21 -17.85
N GLY A 255 -22.48 -13.27 -17.19
CA GLY A 255 -21.21 -13.93 -17.53
C GLY A 255 -20.01 -13.23 -16.90
N LYS A 256 -18.84 -13.34 -17.54
CA LYS A 256 -17.57 -12.87 -16.97
C LYS A 256 -17.51 -11.33 -16.95
N ALA A 257 -17.41 -10.76 -15.75
CA ALA A 257 -17.24 -9.33 -15.56
C ALA A 257 -15.86 -8.83 -16.00
N GLY A 258 -15.82 -7.67 -16.66
CA GLY A 258 -14.60 -6.88 -16.89
C GLY A 258 -14.39 -5.79 -15.81
N PRO A 259 -13.38 -4.92 -15.98
CA PRO A 259 -13.18 -3.76 -15.10
C PRO A 259 -14.43 -2.87 -15.05
N GLY A 260 -14.82 -2.42 -13.85
CA GLY A 260 -16.03 -1.61 -13.66
C GLY A 260 -17.34 -2.38 -13.84
N GLN A 261 -17.31 -3.71 -13.84
CA GLN A 261 -18.50 -4.56 -13.96
C GLN A 261 -18.55 -5.59 -12.83
N PHE A 262 -19.74 -6.06 -12.50
CA PHE A 262 -19.93 -7.19 -11.59
C PHE A 262 -20.88 -8.22 -12.20
N THR A 263 -20.54 -9.50 -12.03
CA THR A 263 -21.34 -10.61 -12.54
C THR A 263 -22.61 -10.77 -11.70
N ILE A 264 -23.76 -10.84 -12.37
CA ILE A 264 -25.04 -11.19 -11.75
C ILE A 264 -24.98 -12.66 -11.30
N GLY A 265 -25.19 -12.89 -10.00
CA GLY A 265 -25.14 -14.21 -9.38
C GLY A 265 -26.46 -14.99 -9.51
N ALA A 266 -26.47 -16.24 -9.03
CA ALA A 266 -27.67 -17.08 -9.00
C ALA A 266 -28.76 -16.53 -8.05
N ASP A 267 -28.36 -15.78 -7.04
CA ASP A 267 -29.22 -15.09 -6.09
C ASP A 267 -28.62 -13.73 -5.69
N VAL A 268 -29.33 -12.99 -4.84
CA VAL A 268 -28.92 -11.66 -4.36
C VAL A 268 -27.65 -11.68 -3.49
N ASN A 269 -27.39 -12.76 -2.75
CA ASN A 269 -26.19 -12.88 -1.92
C ASN A 269 -24.96 -13.16 -2.79
N ALA A 270 -25.09 -14.05 -3.78
CA ALA A 270 -24.06 -14.31 -4.77
C ALA A 270 -23.75 -13.04 -5.59
N THR A 271 -24.78 -12.27 -5.95
CA THR A 271 -24.62 -10.98 -6.63
C THR A 271 -23.89 -9.96 -5.76
N ALA A 272 -24.26 -9.84 -4.48
CA ALA A 272 -23.59 -8.96 -3.52
C ALA A 272 -22.11 -9.33 -3.33
N ALA A 273 -21.79 -10.63 -3.23
CA ALA A 273 -20.42 -11.10 -3.15
C ALA A 273 -19.60 -10.76 -4.41
N ASN A 274 -20.20 -10.89 -5.60
CA ASN A 274 -19.55 -10.48 -6.86
C ASN A 274 -19.37 -8.96 -6.95
N PHE A 275 -20.37 -8.19 -6.52
CA PHE A 275 -20.29 -6.72 -6.44
C PHE A 275 -19.17 -6.28 -5.49
N SER A 276 -19.08 -6.88 -4.30
CA SER A 276 -18.02 -6.61 -3.33
C SER A 276 -16.62 -6.81 -3.92
N LYS A 277 -16.40 -7.92 -4.63
CA LYS A 277 -15.12 -8.17 -5.35
C LYS A 277 -14.83 -7.13 -6.42
N ALA A 278 -15.83 -6.77 -7.22
CA ALA A 278 -15.68 -5.75 -8.25
C ALA A 278 -15.38 -4.37 -7.64
N LEU A 279 -16.07 -4.02 -6.55
CA LEU A 279 -15.85 -2.78 -5.82
C LEU A 279 -14.42 -2.71 -5.27
N THR A 280 -13.92 -3.77 -4.64
CA THR A 280 -12.52 -3.86 -4.19
C THR A 280 -11.55 -3.54 -5.34
N GLY A 281 -11.73 -4.17 -6.51
CA GLY A 281 -10.87 -3.92 -7.67
C GLY A 281 -10.88 -2.46 -8.13
N VAL A 282 -12.08 -1.89 -8.35
CA VAL A 282 -12.17 -0.50 -8.83
C VAL A 282 -11.68 0.50 -7.79
N VAL A 283 -11.91 0.27 -6.48
CA VAL A 283 -11.42 1.15 -5.40
C VAL A 283 -9.90 1.11 -5.33
N THR A 284 -9.29 -0.07 -5.44
CA THR A 284 -7.82 -0.21 -5.47
C THR A 284 -7.23 0.51 -6.68
N ASP A 285 -7.81 0.36 -7.88
CA ASP A 285 -7.36 1.08 -9.07
C ASP A 285 -7.48 2.60 -8.89
N ALA A 286 -8.57 3.06 -8.28
CA ALA A 286 -8.76 4.47 -7.96
C ALA A 286 -7.70 4.97 -6.96
N ALA A 287 -7.35 4.18 -5.95
CA ALA A 287 -6.35 4.50 -4.95
C ALA A 287 -4.95 4.63 -5.56
N ILE A 288 -4.56 3.70 -6.43
CA ILE A 288 -3.28 3.73 -7.16
C ILE A 288 -3.16 5.01 -7.98
N LEU A 289 -4.22 5.39 -8.68
CA LEU A 289 -4.25 6.61 -9.47
C LEU A 289 -4.26 7.89 -8.61
N ALA A 290 -4.81 7.84 -7.40
CA ALA A 290 -4.89 8.98 -6.51
C ALA A 290 -3.58 9.27 -5.77
N GLU A 291 -2.77 8.24 -5.45
CA GLU A 291 -1.44 8.46 -4.85
C GLU A 291 -0.49 9.20 -5.81
N GLY A 292 -0.61 8.93 -7.10
CA GLY A 292 0.26 9.49 -8.14
C GLY A 292 1.57 8.72 -8.29
N ASN A 293 2.64 9.38 -8.73
CA ASN A 293 3.98 8.78 -8.86
C ASN A 293 5.03 9.65 -8.14
N PRO A 294 5.65 9.15 -7.04
CA PRO A 294 6.73 9.84 -6.33
C PRO A 294 7.89 10.29 -7.22
N ARG A 295 8.19 9.57 -8.32
CA ARG A 295 9.24 9.96 -9.29
C ARG A 295 9.03 11.38 -9.82
N GLN A 296 7.77 11.78 -10.02
CA GLN A 296 7.37 13.06 -10.58
C GLN A 296 7.47 14.23 -9.58
N SER A 297 7.80 13.96 -8.31
CA SER A 297 8.02 15.02 -7.32
C SER A 297 9.23 15.91 -7.64
N VAL A 298 10.23 15.36 -8.34
CA VAL A 298 11.39 16.11 -8.82
C VAL A 298 11.62 15.77 -10.29
N THR A 299 11.61 16.80 -11.12
CA THR A 299 11.79 16.68 -12.56
C THR A 299 12.88 17.64 -13.02
N SER A 300 13.80 17.18 -13.87
CA SER A 300 14.80 18.04 -14.51
C SER A 300 14.65 18.02 -16.02
N GLN A 301 14.80 19.19 -16.63
CA GLN A 301 14.88 19.32 -18.09
C GLN A 301 16.31 19.05 -18.53
N ILE A 302 16.46 18.07 -19.43
CA ILE A 302 17.77 17.57 -19.87
C ILE A 302 18.01 17.82 -21.36
N ASP A 303 16.98 18.24 -22.08
CA ASP A 303 16.98 18.64 -23.48
C ASP A 303 15.79 19.59 -23.71
N ASP A 304 15.70 20.22 -24.87
CA ASP A 304 14.62 21.17 -25.17
C ASP A 304 13.22 20.55 -25.05
N SER A 305 13.08 19.27 -25.40
CA SER A 305 11.82 18.51 -25.35
C SER A 305 11.82 17.36 -24.34
N THR A 306 12.94 17.11 -23.65
CA THR A 306 13.08 15.95 -22.77
C THR A 306 13.21 16.35 -21.31
N ARG A 307 12.34 15.79 -20.47
CA ARG A 307 12.41 15.89 -19.01
C ARG A 307 12.59 14.49 -18.42
N VAL A 308 13.32 14.41 -17.31
CA VAL A 308 13.52 13.19 -16.54
C VAL A 308 13.04 13.40 -15.12
N ASN A 309 12.27 12.43 -14.63
CA ASN A 309 11.70 12.38 -13.29
C ASN A 309 12.56 11.45 -12.43
N TYR A 310 12.97 11.90 -11.24
CA TYR A 310 13.89 11.13 -10.38
C TYR A 310 13.68 11.39 -8.88
N GLY A 311 12.58 12.04 -8.49
CA GLY A 311 12.29 12.30 -7.08
C GLY A 311 12.03 11.03 -6.28
N LEU A 312 12.44 10.98 -5.02
CA LEU A 312 12.24 9.86 -4.08
C LEU A 312 11.44 10.33 -2.86
N GLN A 313 10.62 9.46 -2.27
CA GLN A 313 9.93 9.72 -1.01
C GLN A 313 10.38 8.71 0.05
N ALA A 314 10.59 9.17 1.29
CA ALA A 314 11.12 8.29 2.35
C ALA A 314 10.07 7.29 2.86
N ASN A 315 8.78 7.59 2.68
CA ASN A 315 7.65 6.76 3.07
C ASN A 315 7.18 5.80 1.97
N GLU A 316 8.02 5.54 0.95
CA GLU A 316 7.83 4.44 0.00
C GLU A 316 8.04 3.09 0.71
N SER A 317 7.33 2.05 0.27
CA SER A 317 7.19 0.78 1.00
C SER A 317 8.53 0.13 1.40
N GLY A 318 9.53 0.14 0.52
CA GLY A 318 10.82 -0.50 0.78
C GLY A 318 11.62 0.17 1.90
N THR A 319 11.75 1.50 1.87
CA THR A 319 12.44 2.24 2.94
C THR A 319 11.62 2.25 4.23
N LEU A 320 10.29 2.29 4.09
CA LEU A 320 9.36 2.26 5.21
C LEU A 320 9.41 0.94 5.98
N ALA A 321 9.47 -0.20 5.30
CA ALA A 321 9.58 -1.52 5.93
C ALA A 321 10.86 -1.64 6.76
N LEU A 322 11.99 -1.12 6.24
CA LEU A 322 13.25 -1.07 6.99
C LEU A 322 13.13 -0.21 8.25
N MET A 323 12.59 1.00 8.13
CA MET A 323 12.41 1.90 9.27
C MET A 323 11.47 1.30 10.34
N ARG A 324 10.34 0.74 9.92
CA ARG A 324 9.35 0.12 10.82
C ARG A 324 9.93 -1.07 11.58
N THR A 325 10.68 -1.94 10.89
CA THR A 325 11.29 -3.13 11.51
C THR A 325 12.42 -2.76 12.48
N MET A 326 13.30 -1.82 12.11
CA MET A 326 14.36 -1.34 13.00
C MET A 326 13.80 -0.70 14.26
N ALA A 327 12.77 0.14 14.12
CA ALA A 327 12.12 0.79 15.26
C ALA A 327 11.44 -0.21 16.18
N ALA A 328 10.67 -1.17 15.63
CA ALA A 328 10.01 -2.20 16.42
C ALA A 328 11.03 -3.02 17.24
N MET A 329 12.15 -3.40 16.63
CA MET A 329 13.21 -4.16 17.30
C MET A 329 13.95 -3.35 18.37
N SER A 330 14.08 -2.03 18.20
CA SER A 330 14.81 -1.18 19.15
C SER A 330 14.11 -0.97 20.50
N VAL A 331 12.79 -1.21 20.56
CA VAL A 331 11.98 -0.93 21.77
C VAL A 331 11.89 -2.16 22.69
N GLU A 332 12.06 -3.36 22.14
CA GLU A 332 11.90 -4.60 22.90
C GLU A 332 13.15 -4.97 23.71
N THR A 333 12.91 -5.57 24.88
CA THR A 333 13.95 -6.15 25.74
C THR A 333 13.54 -7.57 26.14
N TYR A 334 14.52 -8.46 26.28
CA TYR A 334 14.29 -9.89 26.50
C TYR A 334 15.01 -10.35 27.76
N PRO A 335 14.46 -10.09 28.97
CA PRO A 335 15.08 -10.51 30.21
C PRO A 335 14.89 -12.03 30.44
N ASP A 336 15.93 -12.71 30.92
CA ASP A 336 15.91 -14.16 31.23
C ASP A 336 14.85 -14.53 32.30
N SER A 337 14.39 -13.56 33.09
CA SER A 337 13.36 -13.77 34.11
C SER A 337 11.93 -13.84 33.54
N ASP A 338 11.71 -13.40 32.30
CA ASP A 338 10.40 -13.44 31.64
C ASP A 338 10.25 -14.76 30.85
N PRO A 339 9.37 -15.69 31.27
CA PRO A 339 9.19 -16.96 30.57
C PRO A 339 8.65 -16.81 29.14
N THR A 340 8.10 -15.65 28.78
CA THR A 340 7.59 -15.36 27.43
C THR A 340 8.63 -14.71 26.52
N ALA A 341 9.82 -14.35 27.04
CA ALA A 341 10.84 -13.60 26.30
C ALA A 341 11.28 -14.32 25.01
N THR A 342 11.56 -15.61 25.07
CA THR A 342 11.96 -16.41 23.90
C THR A 342 10.89 -16.39 22.81
N GLY A 343 9.63 -16.69 23.17
CA GLY A 343 8.53 -16.70 22.20
C GLY A 343 8.22 -15.30 21.64
N ARG A 344 8.43 -14.24 22.42
CA ARG A 344 8.32 -12.86 21.93
C ARG A 344 9.45 -12.50 20.97
N PHE A 345 10.68 -12.92 21.25
CA PHE A 345 11.82 -12.73 20.36
C PHE A 345 11.59 -13.45 19.03
N ASP A 346 11.16 -14.71 19.06
CA ASP A 346 10.83 -15.49 17.86
C ASP A 346 9.74 -14.79 17.05
N ALA A 347 8.66 -14.36 17.70
CA ALA A 347 7.56 -13.64 17.06
C ALA A 347 8.00 -12.30 16.42
N MET A 348 8.96 -11.60 17.01
CA MET A 348 9.54 -10.37 16.45
C MET A 348 10.46 -10.68 15.27
N ALA A 349 11.31 -11.71 15.38
CA ALA A 349 12.24 -12.15 14.35
C ALA A 349 11.50 -12.62 13.09
N GLU A 350 10.44 -13.42 13.24
CA GLU A 350 9.58 -13.87 12.13
C GLU A 350 8.97 -12.68 11.38
N ARG A 351 8.49 -11.67 12.10
CA ARG A 351 7.92 -10.45 11.50
C ARG A 351 8.96 -9.63 10.74
N GLN A 352 10.17 -9.47 11.31
CA GLN A 352 11.26 -8.80 10.62
C GLN A 352 11.64 -9.56 9.33
N GLN A 353 11.78 -10.88 9.41
CA GLN A 353 12.11 -11.69 8.24
C GLN A 353 11.04 -11.58 7.16
N SER A 354 9.76 -11.62 7.55
CA SER A 354 8.63 -11.45 6.63
C SER A 354 8.65 -10.07 5.98
N ALA A 355 8.77 -9.00 6.76
CA ALA A 355 8.76 -7.61 6.26
C ALA A 355 9.94 -7.26 5.35
N LEU A 356 11.09 -7.94 5.51
CA LEU A 356 12.29 -7.74 4.69
C LEU A 356 12.47 -8.84 3.63
N SER A 357 11.46 -9.69 3.43
CA SER A 357 11.49 -10.80 2.47
C SER A 357 11.44 -10.30 1.03
N GLU A 358 12.13 -11.00 0.13
CA GLU A 358 12.12 -10.79 -1.32
C GLU A 358 10.71 -10.89 -1.94
N SER A 359 9.75 -11.50 -1.25
CA SER A 359 8.33 -11.49 -1.65
C SER A 359 7.77 -10.07 -1.86
N HIS A 360 8.35 -9.07 -1.18
CA HIS A 360 7.96 -7.67 -1.27
C HIS A 360 8.71 -6.92 -2.39
N ASN A 361 9.66 -7.54 -3.08
CA ASN A 361 10.47 -6.85 -4.11
C ASN A 361 9.64 -6.38 -5.31
N SER A 362 8.56 -7.08 -5.63
CA SER A 362 7.65 -6.69 -6.71
C SER A 362 6.68 -5.57 -6.32
N GLN A 363 6.63 -5.18 -5.05
CA GLN A 363 5.72 -4.14 -4.57
C GLN A 363 6.16 -2.76 -5.04
N ARG A 364 5.19 -1.89 -5.26
CA ARG A 364 5.43 -0.50 -5.63
C ARG A 364 6.16 0.21 -4.49
N GLY A 365 7.21 0.97 -4.81
CA GLY A 365 8.02 1.65 -3.79
C GLY A 365 9.03 0.74 -3.08
N SER A 366 9.15 -0.54 -3.46
CA SER A 366 10.22 -1.41 -2.99
C SER A 366 11.59 -0.91 -3.46
N VAL A 367 12.66 -1.25 -2.75
CA VAL A 367 14.01 -0.83 -3.12
C VAL A 367 14.40 -1.32 -4.53
N GLU A 368 13.93 -2.51 -4.93
CA GLU A 368 14.21 -3.07 -6.26
C GLU A 368 13.49 -2.28 -7.37
N ILE A 369 12.19 -1.99 -7.20
CA ILE A 369 11.43 -1.18 -8.17
C ILE A 369 11.99 0.24 -8.24
N LEU A 370 12.33 0.85 -7.11
CA LEU A 370 12.96 2.18 -7.08
C LEU A 370 14.29 2.20 -7.83
N THR A 371 15.11 1.17 -7.67
CA THR A 371 16.38 1.04 -8.39
C THR A 371 16.16 0.89 -9.90
N MET A 372 15.17 0.10 -10.31
CA MET A 372 14.77 -0.04 -11.71
C MET A 372 14.31 1.29 -12.31
N GLU A 373 13.41 2.01 -11.62
CA GLU A 373 12.89 3.31 -12.08
C GLU A 373 13.99 4.37 -12.22
N LEU A 374 14.89 4.46 -11.23
CA LEU A 374 16.06 5.35 -11.31
C LEU A 374 17.06 4.90 -12.40
N GLY A 375 17.18 3.60 -12.65
CA GLY A 375 17.97 3.05 -13.74
C GLY A 375 17.45 3.51 -15.11
N MET A 376 16.14 3.51 -15.31
CA MET A 376 15.52 4.05 -16.53
C MET A 376 15.78 5.55 -16.70
N ALA A 377 15.62 6.33 -15.62
CA ALA A 377 15.94 7.76 -15.60
C ALA A 377 17.41 8.01 -15.99
N ARG A 378 18.35 7.27 -15.40
CA ARG A 378 19.78 7.32 -15.73
C ARG A 378 20.07 6.94 -17.19
N SER A 379 19.40 5.92 -17.71
CA SER A 379 19.56 5.51 -19.11
C SER A 379 19.13 6.62 -20.08
N SER A 380 18.00 7.26 -19.84
CA SER A 380 17.51 8.39 -20.63
C SER A 380 18.46 9.61 -20.59
N LEU A 381 19.00 9.90 -19.39
CA LEU A 381 20.03 10.92 -19.21
C LEU A 381 21.30 10.63 -20.03
N ASN A 382 21.80 9.39 -19.99
CA ASN A 382 22.98 8.98 -20.74
C ASN A 382 22.76 9.09 -22.26
N ASN A 383 21.61 8.63 -22.76
CA ASN A 383 21.27 8.74 -24.18
C ASN A 383 21.23 10.20 -24.65
N THR A 384 20.66 11.09 -23.84
CA THR A 384 20.63 12.53 -24.13
C THR A 384 22.02 13.14 -24.09
N THR A 385 22.86 12.74 -23.12
CA THR A 385 24.25 13.17 -23.01
C THR A 385 25.05 12.80 -24.26
N THR A 386 24.90 11.56 -24.77
CA THR A 386 25.51 11.12 -26.03
C THR A 386 25.03 11.97 -27.21
N ARG A 387 23.73 12.27 -27.30
CA ARG A 387 23.19 13.15 -28.35
C ARG A 387 23.79 14.56 -28.28
N HIS A 388 23.84 15.18 -27.11
CA HIS A 388 24.43 16.51 -26.92
C HIS A 388 25.92 16.54 -27.24
N SER A 389 26.67 15.50 -26.86
CA SER A 389 28.09 15.38 -27.22
C SER A 389 28.27 15.31 -28.74
N ASN A 390 27.46 14.51 -29.44
CA ASN A 390 27.52 14.41 -30.90
C ASN A 390 27.15 15.74 -31.58
N TYR A 391 26.11 16.42 -31.07
CA TYR A 391 25.70 17.72 -31.58
C TYR A 391 26.76 18.80 -31.36
N LYS A 392 27.40 18.82 -30.18
CA LYS A 392 28.53 19.70 -29.88
C LYS A 392 29.68 19.48 -30.87
N LEU A 393 30.07 18.23 -31.14
CA LEU A 393 31.11 17.92 -32.12
C LEU A 393 30.76 18.40 -33.54
N GLN A 394 29.49 18.31 -33.94
CA GLN A 394 29.04 18.86 -35.22
C GLN A 394 29.18 20.39 -35.27
N LEU A 395 28.77 21.09 -34.20
CA LEU A 395 28.92 22.54 -34.09
C LEU A 395 30.40 22.96 -34.07
N GLU A 396 31.27 22.24 -33.38
CA GLU A 396 32.71 22.49 -33.36
C GLU A 396 33.34 22.30 -34.75
N ASN A 397 32.92 21.27 -35.49
CA ASN A 397 33.38 21.07 -36.87
C ASN A 397 32.90 22.19 -37.81
N LEU A 398 31.64 22.62 -37.68
CA LEU A 398 31.12 23.76 -38.44
C LEU A 398 31.85 25.06 -38.09
N LEU A 399 32.09 25.31 -36.80
CA LEU A 399 32.85 26.47 -36.33
C LEU A 399 34.28 26.44 -36.88
N SER A 400 34.97 25.30 -36.75
CA SER A 400 36.31 25.13 -37.30
C SER A 400 36.34 25.37 -38.81
N SER A 401 35.33 24.91 -39.56
CA SER A 401 35.23 25.17 -40.99
C SER A 401 35.01 26.66 -41.32
N VAL A 402 34.37 27.43 -40.44
CA VAL A 402 34.13 28.88 -40.63
C VAL A 402 35.35 29.70 -40.21
N GLU A 403 35.97 29.37 -39.07
CA GLU A 403 37.11 30.10 -38.52
C GLU A 403 38.43 29.78 -39.23
N THR A 404 38.58 28.55 -39.73
CA THR A 404 39.80 28.13 -40.44
C THR A 404 39.76 28.67 -41.86
N VAL A 405 40.41 29.81 -42.09
CA VAL A 405 40.65 30.30 -43.45
C VAL A 405 41.63 29.35 -44.15
N SER A 406 41.26 28.80 -45.30
CA SER A 406 42.17 27.96 -46.11
C SER A 406 43.45 28.74 -46.41
N LYS A 407 44.59 28.20 -45.98
CA LYS A 407 45.91 28.82 -46.18
C LYS A 407 46.22 28.96 -47.67
N GLU A 408 45.68 28.09 -48.49
CA GLU A 408 45.76 28.10 -49.95
C GLU A 408 45.02 29.30 -50.52
N ASN A 409 43.79 29.56 -50.08
CA ASN A 409 43.02 30.74 -50.50
C ASN A 409 43.67 32.04 -50.01
N VAL A 410 44.15 32.08 -48.76
CA VAL A 410 44.89 33.23 -48.23
C VAL A 410 46.19 33.45 -49.00
N ALA A 411 46.93 32.38 -49.31
CA ALA A 411 48.17 32.47 -50.09
C ALA A 411 47.90 32.92 -51.53
N MET A 412 46.82 32.46 -52.17
CA MET A 412 46.43 32.93 -53.50
C MET A 412 46.02 34.40 -53.50
N GLU A 413 45.22 34.85 -52.54
CA GLU A 413 44.84 36.26 -52.41
C GLU A 413 46.05 37.15 -52.10
N ILE A 414 46.97 36.70 -51.23
CA ILE A 414 48.24 37.40 -50.98
C ILE A 414 49.11 37.43 -52.23
N LEU A 415 49.22 36.33 -52.98
CA LEU A 415 50.00 36.27 -54.21
C LEU A 415 49.39 37.16 -55.31
N ALA A 416 48.07 37.17 -55.46
CA ALA A 416 47.36 38.05 -56.37
C ALA A 416 47.54 39.52 -55.99
N LEU A 417 47.50 39.83 -54.69
CA LEU A 417 47.80 41.17 -54.17
C LEU A 417 49.25 41.57 -54.43
N GLN A 418 50.22 40.69 -54.16
CA GLN A 418 51.63 40.92 -54.48
C GLN A 418 51.84 41.16 -55.98
N THR A 419 51.17 40.38 -56.84
CA THR A 419 51.23 40.53 -58.29
C THR A 419 50.65 41.87 -58.72
N ARG A 420 49.49 42.27 -58.17
CA ARG A 420 48.89 43.59 -58.42
C ARG A 420 49.80 44.73 -57.95
N LEU A 421 50.39 44.60 -56.76
CA LEU A 421 51.34 45.58 -56.23
C LEU A 421 52.56 45.71 -57.15
N GLN A 422 53.21 44.60 -57.53
CA GLN A 422 54.35 44.60 -58.45
C GLN A 422 54.00 45.22 -59.81
N ALA A 423 52.83 44.89 -60.39
CA ALA A 423 52.36 45.50 -61.63
C ALA A 423 52.15 47.02 -61.48
N SER A 424 51.55 47.47 -60.37
CA SER A 424 51.38 48.91 -60.10
C SER A 424 52.72 49.64 -59.87
N TYR A 425 53.70 48.99 -59.23
CA TYR A 425 55.06 49.53 -59.09
C TYR A 425 55.79 49.59 -60.44
N GLN A 426 55.68 48.56 -61.29
CA GLN A 426 56.25 48.58 -62.64
C GLN A 426 55.59 49.66 -63.51
N ALA A 427 54.25 49.79 -63.48
CA ALA A 427 53.55 50.84 -64.20
C ALA A 427 53.97 52.24 -63.73
N THR A 428 54.08 52.44 -62.41
CA THR A 428 54.56 53.70 -61.83
C THR A 428 56.02 53.97 -62.19
N SER A 429 56.88 52.94 -62.23
CA SER A 429 58.27 53.03 -62.66
C SER A 429 58.40 53.34 -64.16
N MET A 430 57.59 52.73 -65.02
CA MET A 430 57.52 53.06 -66.45
C MET A 430 57.03 54.48 -66.68
N ILE A 431 56.01 54.94 -65.95
CA ILE A 431 55.55 56.33 -65.97
C ILE A 431 56.64 57.28 -65.47
N SER A 432 57.40 56.91 -64.43
CA SER A 432 58.55 57.69 -63.95
C SER A 432 59.71 57.73 -64.96
N GLN A 433 59.93 56.67 -65.73
CA GLN A 433 60.94 56.61 -66.80
C GLN A 433 60.51 57.35 -68.08
N LEU A 434 59.21 57.61 -68.24
CA LEU A 434 58.66 58.52 -69.26
C LEU A 434 58.76 60.00 -68.87
N SER A 435 59.40 60.35 -67.74
CA SER A 435 59.72 61.75 -67.45
C SER A 435 60.74 62.29 -68.46
N LEU A 436 60.56 63.56 -68.83
CA LEU A 436 61.19 64.31 -69.92
C LEU A 436 62.73 64.25 -70.07
N VAL A 437 63.46 63.62 -69.14
CA VAL A 437 64.93 63.60 -69.11
C VAL A 437 65.54 62.51 -70.01
N LYS A 438 64.77 61.53 -70.49
CA LYS A 438 65.28 60.49 -71.42
C LYS A 438 64.91 60.73 -72.90
N PHE A 439 64.21 61.82 -73.21
CA PHE A 439 63.89 62.23 -74.59
C PHE A 439 64.80 63.37 -75.09
N MET A 440 65.69 63.88 -74.23
CA MET A 440 66.87 64.67 -74.63
C MET A 440 68.11 63.82 -74.38
#